data_AF-E8X0L3-F1
#
_entry.id   AF-E8X0L3-F1
#
_cell.length_a   1.000
_cell.length_b   1.000
_cell.length_c   1.000
_cell.angle_alpha   90.00
_cell.angle_beta   90.00
_cell.angle_gamma   90.00
#
_symmetry.space_group_name_H-M   'P 1'
#
loop_
_entity.id
_entity.type
_entity.pdbx_description
1 polymer ?
#
loop_
_entity_poly.entity_id
_entity_poly.type
_entity_poly.pdbx_seq_one_letter_code
_entity_poly.pdbx_strand_id
1 'polypeptide(L)'
;MNDDLTTLVSAVNAALQGLERNQTQAAPVHRPEKWNIQQIVEHLLLTYRLTSASLEDRIRKGTPTRASRTLKHRIAQLVVVRIEHFPSGHKAPAPVTPPRLTSLRSGEELAGRVQAELTRLGQLCTQAAALFGDRRALSHGMLGPMSMQQWRHFHLVHGLHHIKQIQRIRRDHAF
;
A
#
# COMPACT_ATOMS: atom_id res chain seq x y z
N MET A 1 -14.39 -1.23 -15.98
CA MET A 1 -13.27 -1.74 -15.15
C MET A 1 -13.16 -0.82 -13.96
N ASN A 2 -13.37 -1.31 -12.73
CA ASN A 2 -13.08 -0.53 -11.53
C ASN A 2 -11.58 -0.26 -11.48
N ASP A 3 -11.16 1.00 -11.40
CA ASP A 3 -9.77 1.33 -11.14
C ASP A 3 -9.54 1.21 -9.62
N ASP A 4 -9.02 0.05 -9.20
CA ASP A 4 -8.70 -0.26 -7.81
C ASP A 4 -7.88 0.85 -7.14
N LEU A 5 -6.99 1.51 -7.90
CA LEU A 5 -6.16 2.58 -7.35
C LEU A 5 -6.97 3.87 -7.15
N THR A 6 -7.92 4.19 -8.03
CA THR A 6 -8.85 5.31 -7.82
C THR A 6 -9.73 5.07 -6.60
N THR A 7 -10.23 3.84 -6.43
CA THR A 7 -11.01 3.44 -5.24
C THR A 7 -10.20 3.64 -3.97
N LEU A 8 -8.92 3.24 -4.00
CA LEU A 8 -8.00 3.44 -2.89
C LEU A 8 -7.74 4.92 -2.60
N VAL A 9 -7.54 5.76 -3.62
CA VAL A 9 -7.37 7.21 -3.44
C VAL A 9 -8.59 7.81 -2.72
N SER A 10 -9.81 7.49 -3.17
CA SER A 10 -11.03 7.98 -2.52
C SER A 10 -11.12 7.53 -1.06
N ALA A 11 -10.78 6.27 -0.76
CA ALA A 11 -10.81 5.74 0.58
C ALA A 11 -9.76 6.40 1.51
N VAL A 12 -8.56 6.68 1.00
CA VAL A 12 -7.52 7.41 1.74
C VAL A 12 -7.96 8.84 2.02
N ASN A 13 -8.49 9.54 1.02
CA ASN A 13 -8.96 10.91 1.18
C ASN A 13 -10.04 10.98 2.27
N ALA A 14 -11.05 10.11 2.22
CA ALA A 14 -12.10 10.06 3.23
C ALA A 14 -11.56 9.73 4.64
N ALA A 15 -10.59 8.84 4.75
CA ALA A 15 -10.02 8.44 6.04
C ALA A 15 -9.18 9.55 6.70
N LEU A 16 -8.56 10.42 5.90
CA LEU A 16 -7.66 11.47 6.36
C LEU A 16 -8.30 12.87 6.40
N GLN A 17 -9.47 13.05 5.80
CA GLN A 17 -10.16 14.33 5.72
C GLN A 17 -10.34 14.98 7.10
N GLY A 18 -9.92 16.24 7.23
CA GLY A 18 -10.10 17.06 8.41
C GLY A 18 -9.18 16.72 9.57
N LEU A 19 -8.15 15.89 9.36
CA LEU A 19 -7.14 15.60 10.38
C LEU A 19 -6.09 16.70 10.44
N GLU A 20 -6.02 17.38 11.58
CA GLU A 20 -4.98 18.34 11.88
C GLU A 20 -3.61 17.69 12.12
N ARG A 21 -2.53 18.48 12.03
CA ARG A 21 -1.14 18.00 12.17
C ARG A 21 -0.86 17.23 13.47
N ASN A 22 -1.54 17.60 14.56
CA ASN A 22 -1.43 16.92 15.86
C ASN A 22 -2.23 15.62 15.89
N GLN A 23 -3.42 15.60 15.28
CA GLN A 23 -4.29 14.42 15.21
C GLN A 23 -3.66 13.30 14.38
N THR A 24 -2.88 13.62 13.34
CA THR A 24 -2.13 12.61 12.59
C THR A 24 -1.03 11.92 13.41
N GLN A 25 -0.67 12.46 14.58
CA GLN A 25 0.28 11.84 15.51
C GLN A 25 -0.38 10.88 16.51
N ALA A 26 -1.72 10.76 16.50
CA ALA A 26 -2.42 9.83 17.36
C ALA A 26 -2.07 8.38 17.02
N ALA A 27 -1.76 7.60 18.06
CA ALA A 27 -1.57 6.15 18.02
C ALA A 27 -2.72 5.46 18.78
N PRO A 28 -2.92 4.13 18.65
CA PRO A 28 -3.96 3.43 19.40
C PRO A 28 -3.82 3.66 20.92
N VAL A 29 -4.92 4.05 21.59
CA VAL A 29 -4.91 4.46 23.02
C VAL A 29 -4.30 3.41 23.93
N HIS A 30 -4.67 2.14 23.74
CA HIS A 30 -4.19 1.03 24.58
C HIS A 30 -2.86 0.44 24.11
N ARG A 31 -2.28 0.95 23.01
CA ARG A 31 -1.01 0.47 22.43
C ARG A 31 -0.23 1.62 21.79
N PRO A 32 0.27 2.58 22.59
CA PRO A 32 0.96 3.77 22.10
C PRO A 32 2.30 3.46 21.43
N GLU A 33 2.82 2.23 21.57
CA GLU A 33 4.02 1.76 20.88
C GLU A 33 3.76 1.40 19.40
N LYS A 34 2.49 1.30 18.99
CA LYS A 34 2.09 1.07 17.59
C LYS A 34 2.18 2.36 16.79
N TRP A 35 2.18 2.20 15.47
CA TRP A 35 2.25 3.33 14.56
C TRP A 35 1.09 4.29 14.75
N ASN A 36 1.42 5.58 14.72
CA ASN A 36 0.44 6.63 14.60
C ASN A 36 -0.12 6.72 13.16
N ILE A 37 -1.15 7.54 12.95
CA ILE A 37 -1.80 7.72 11.65
C ILE A 37 -0.78 8.12 10.57
N GLN A 38 0.10 9.08 10.84
CA GLN A 38 1.12 9.51 9.88
C GLN A 38 2.08 8.37 9.50
N GLN A 39 2.54 7.59 10.48
CA GLN A 39 3.43 6.44 10.24
C GLN A 39 2.73 5.35 9.44
N ILE A 40 1.43 5.11 9.65
CA ILE A 40 0.63 4.20 8.82
C ILE A 40 0.61 4.69 7.36
N VAL A 41 0.37 5.98 7.13
CA VAL A 41 0.39 6.56 5.77
C VAL A 41 1.79 6.49 5.15
N GLU A 42 2.83 6.75 5.93
CA GLU A 42 4.22 6.65 5.45
C GLU A 42 4.61 5.23 5.07
N HIS A 43 4.15 4.23 5.83
CA HIS A 43 4.29 2.81 5.45
C HIS A 43 3.66 2.52 4.08
N LEU A 44 2.44 3.03 3.83
CA LEU A 44 1.78 2.89 2.53
C LEU A 44 2.59 3.56 1.41
N LEU A 45 3.05 4.80 1.62
CA LEU A 45 3.87 5.53 0.65
C LEU A 45 5.17 4.78 0.32
N LEU A 46 5.87 4.25 1.33
CA LEU A 46 7.09 3.46 1.12
C LEU A 46 6.78 2.18 0.32
N THR A 47 5.66 1.52 0.61
CA THR A 47 5.22 0.32 -0.12
C THR A 47 4.92 0.62 -1.60
N TYR A 48 4.24 1.73 -1.89
CA TYR A 48 3.96 2.15 -3.26
C TYR A 48 5.24 2.51 -4.01
N ARG A 49 6.14 3.27 -3.38
CA ARG A 49 7.43 3.68 -3.96
C ARG A 49 8.32 2.49 -4.27
N LEU A 50 8.40 1.51 -3.37
CA LEU A 50 9.16 0.28 -3.61
C LEU A 50 8.61 -0.49 -4.82
N THR A 51 7.29 -0.55 -4.94
CA THR A 51 6.64 -1.20 -6.09
C THR A 51 6.91 -0.43 -7.37
N SER A 52 6.75 0.90 -7.37
CA SER A 52 7.05 1.77 -8.52
C SER A 52 8.49 1.63 -8.98
N ALA A 53 9.47 1.67 -8.07
CA ALA A 53 10.88 1.50 -8.40
C ALA A 53 11.16 0.12 -9.03
N SER A 54 10.48 -0.92 -8.53
CA SER A 54 10.61 -2.27 -9.08
C SER A 54 9.96 -2.40 -10.46
N LEU A 55 8.85 -1.71 -10.72
CA LEU A 55 8.23 -1.64 -12.04
C LEU A 55 9.11 -0.89 -13.04
N GLU A 56 9.66 0.26 -12.64
CA GLU A 56 10.60 1.03 -13.46
C GLU A 56 11.81 0.20 -13.88
N ASP A 57 12.38 -0.58 -12.95
CA ASP A 57 13.47 -1.51 -13.27
C ASP A 57 13.05 -2.57 -14.31
N ARG A 58 11.85 -3.14 -14.18
CA ARG A 58 11.33 -4.14 -15.13
C ARG A 58 11.08 -3.55 -16.51
N ILE A 59 10.45 -2.38 -16.55
CA ILE A 59 10.18 -1.61 -17.77
C ILE A 59 11.50 -1.29 -18.48
N ARG A 60 12.49 -0.76 -17.75
CA ARG A 60 13.82 -0.45 -18.28
C ARG A 60 14.51 -1.68 -18.86
N LYS A 61 14.40 -2.83 -18.20
CA LYS A 61 14.98 -4.11 -18.66
C LYS A 61 14.20 -4.76 -19.80
N GLY A 62 13.00 -4.28 -20.13
CA GLY A 62 12.14 -4.87 -21.15
C GLY A 62 11.74 -6.33 -20.87
N THR A 63 11.91 -6.82 -19.63
CA THR A 63 11.69 -8.24 -19.31
C THR A 63 10.88 -8.41 -18.01
N PRO A 64 9.80 -9.22 -18.05
CA PRO A 64 9.05 -9.55 -16.83
C PRO A 64 9.90 -10.44 -15.91
N THR A 65 9.48 -10.56 -14.65
CA THR A 65 10.08 -11.54 -13.73
C THR A 65 10.01 -12.96 -14.31
N ARG A 66 11.11 -13.72 -14.15
CA ARG A 66 11.18 -15.15 -14.50
C ARG A 66 10.81 -16.07 -13.33
N ALA A 67 10.48 -15.49 -12.17
CA ALA A 67 10.13 -16.25 -10.98
C ALA A 67 8.85 -17.07 -11.23
N SER A 68 8.85 -18.31 -10.73
CA SER A 68 7.69 -19.19 -10.77
C SER A 68 6.88 -19.08 -9.48
N ARG A 69 5.57 -19.33 -9.57
CA ARG A 69 4.66 -19.28 -8.43
C ARG A 69 4.64 -20.65 -7.75
N THR A 70 5.03 -20.72 -6.48
CA THR A 70 4.92 -21.93 -5.65
C THR A 70 3.48 -22.12 -5.15
N LEU A 71 3.15 -23.31 -4.62
CA LEU A 71 1.83 -23.55 -3.99
C LEU A 71 1.61 -22.65 -2.77
N LYS A 72 2.67 -22.38 -1.99
CA LYS A 72 2.65 -21.42 -0.87
C LYS A 72 2.23 -20.01 -1.34
N HIS A 73 2.77 -19.56 -2.48
CA HIS A 73 2.36 -18.27 -3.07
C HIS A 73 0.89 -18.25 -3.49
N ARG A 74 0.32 -19.37 -3.96
CA ARG A 74 -1.11 -19.44 -4.31
C ARG A 74 -2.00 -19.25 -3.08
N ILE A 75 -1.68 -19.94 -1.99
CA ILE A 75 -2.43 -19.85 -0.73
C ILE A 75 -2.30 -18.44 -0.15
N ALA A 76 -1.08 -17.88 -0.11
CA ALA A 76 -0.86 -16.52 0.39
C ALA A 76 -1.61 -15.46 -0.46
N GLN A 77 -1.58 -15.60 -1.80
CA GLN A 77 -2.40 -14.75 -2.69
C GLN A 77 -3.88 -14.91 -2.38
N LEU A 78 -4.39 -16.13 -2.18
CA LEU A 78 -5.79 -16.33 -1.84
C LEU A 78 -6.17 -15.62 -0.53
N VAL A 79 -5.36 -15.77 0.51
CA VAL A 79 -5.62 -15.19 1.84
C VAL A 79 -5.55 -13.66 1.83
N VAL A 80 -4.47 -13.09 1.26
CA VAL A 80 -4.24 -11.65 1.30
C VAL A 80 -5.10 -10.91 0.28
N VAL A 81 -5.25 -11.48 -0.92
CA VAL A 81 -5.87 -10.80 -2.05
C VAL A 81 -7.36 -11.12 -2.17
N ARG A 82 -7.82 -12.33 -1.79
CA ARG A 82 -9.25 -12.68 -1.87
C ARG A 82 -9.97 -12.69 -0.53
N ILE A 83 -9.29 -13.02 0.57
CA ILE A 83 -9.90 -13.06 1.91
C ILE A 83 -9.64 -11.75 2.68
N GLU A 84 -8.86 -10.81 2.10
CA GLU A 84 -8.47 -9.53 2.71
C GLU A 84 -7.87 -9.65 4.13
N HIS A 85 -7.34 -10.84 4.45
CA HIS A 85 -6.86 -11.15 5.78
C HIS A 85 -5.34 -11.02 5.84
N PHE A 86 -4.87 -10.09 6.68
CA PHE A 86 -3.46 -9.90 6.96
C PHE A 86 -3.13 -10.55 8.31
N PRO A 87 -2.28 -11.60 8.34
CA PRO A 87 -1.98 -12.31 9.58
C PRO A 87 -1.27 -11.39 10.58
N SER A 88 -1.82 -11.33 11.78
CA SER A 88 -1.27 -10.53 12.88
C SER A 88 0.11 -11.03 13.31
N GLY A 89 0.98 -10.13 13.79
CA GLY A 89 2.27 -10.48 14.39
C GLY A 89 3.47 -10.40 13.44
N HIS A 90 3.25 -10.23 12.13
CA HIS A 90 4.34 -9.97 11.19
C HIS A 90 4.78 -8.51 11.27
N LYS A 91 6.09 -8.29 11.45
CA LYS A 91 6.69 -6.96 11.36
C LYS A 91 6.82 -6.56 9.89
N ALA A 92 6.60 -5.29 9.60
CA ALA A 92 6.85 -4.76 8.28
C ALA A 92 8.35 -4.90 7.93
N PRO A 93 8.69 -5.23 6.66
CA PRO A 93 10.07 -5.26 6.22
C PRO A 93 10.77 -3.91 6.41
N ALA A 94 12.09 -3.94 6.64
CA ALA A 94 12.88 -2.72 6.86
C ALA A 94 12.70 -1.64 5.77
N PRO A 95 12.65 -1.97 4.46
CA PRO A 95 12.49 -0.95 3.39
C PRO A 95 11.16 -0.20 3.42
N VAL A 96 10.13 -0.75 4.09
CA VAL A 96 8.79 -0.15 4.18
C VAL A 96 8.42 0.16 5.63
N THR A 97 9.37 0.14 6.54
CA THR A 97 9.13 0.57 7.93
C THR A 97 9.25 2.09 8.00
N PRO A 98 8.21 2.80 8.48
CA PRO A 98 8.25 4.25 8.58
C PRO A 98 9.30 4.68 9.62
N PRO A 99 10.01 5.80 9.40
CA PRO A 99 10.96 6.32 10.38
C PRO A 99 10.24 6.79 11.65
N ARG A 100 10.95 6.77 12.79
CA ARG A 100 10.38 7.21 14.08
C ARG A 100 10.07 8.71 14.13
N LEU A 101 10.87 9.52 13.42
CA LEU A 101 10.73 10.97 13.39
C LEU A 101 10.38 11.40 11.98
N THR A 102 9.25 12.08 11.84
CA THR A 102 8.84 12.70 10.58
C THR A 102 8.27 14.09 10.82
N SER A 103 8.48 14.98 9.85
CA SER A 103 7.86 16.30 9.87
C SER A 103 6.35 16.15 9.97
N LEU A 104 5.73 16.90 10.90
CA LEU A 104 4.29 16.83 11.16
C LEU A 104 3.50 17.24 9.92
N ARG A 105 2.53 16.41 9.51
CA ARG A 105 1.69 16.67 8.34
C ARG A 105 0.21 16.59 8.66
N SER A 106 -0.60 17.43 8.02
CA SER A 106 -2.05 17.32 8.08
C SER A 106 -2.55 16.13 7.25
N GLY A 107 -3.81 15.78 7.45
CA GLY A 107 -4.49 14.76 6.66
C GLY A 107 -4.47 15.06 5.16
N GLU A 108 -4.66 16.33 4.78
CA GLU A 108 -4.68 16.80 3.39
C GLU A 108 -3.30 16.68 2.74
N GLU A 109 -2.23 17.06 3.44
CA GLU A 109 -0.85 16.90 2.95
C GLU A 109 -0.51 15.42 2.76
N LEU A 110 -0.93 14.56 3.68
CA LEU A 110 -0.73 13.12 3.59
C LEU A 110 -1.54 12.51 2.44
N ALA A 111 -2.80 12.90 2.30
CA ALA A 111 -3.70 12.46 1.23
C ALA A 111 -3.17 12.85 -0.16
N GLY A 112 -2.74 14.10 -0.34
CA GLY A 112 -2.15 14.58 -1.59
C GLY A 112 -0.89 13.81 -2.00
N ARG A 113 -0.05 13.46 -1.03
CA ARG A 113 1.14 12.61 -1.29
C ARG A 113 0.75 11.21 -1.73
N VAL A 114 -0.25 10.59 -1.09
CA VAL A 114 -0.72 9.26 -1.48
C VAL A 114 -1.34 9.29 -2.88
N GLN A 115 -2.15 10.30 -3.19
CA GLN A 115 -2.75 10.47 -4.51
C GLN A 115 -1.68 10.62 -5.60
N ALA A 116 -0.64 11.42 -5.37
CA ALA A 116 0.45 11.59 -6.32
C ALA A 116 1.19 10.27 -6.58
N GLU A 117 1.52 9.51 -5.54
CA GLU A 117 2.22 8.23 -5.68
C GLU A 117 1.35 7.15 -6.33
N LEU A 118 0.06 7.08 -6.00
CA LEU A 118 -0.87 6.11 -6.62
C LEU A 118 -1.14 6.43 -8.09
N THR A 119 -1.20 7.73 -8.45
CA THR A 119 -1.28 8.15 -9.86
C THR A 119 -0.06 7.67 -10.64
N ARG A 120 1.16 7.91 -10.12
CA ARG A 120 2.41 7.44 -10.73
C ARG A 120 2.43 5.91 -10.85
N LEU A 121 2.08 5.20 -9.78
CA LEU A 121 2.02 3.73 -9.78
C LEU A 121 1.02 3.21 -10.81
N GLY A 122 -0.14 3.87 -10.95
CA GLY A 122 -1.13 3.56 -11.97
C GLY A 122 -0.58 3.70 -13.40
N GLN A 123 0.17 4.77 -13.68
CA GLN A 123 0.83 4.97 -14.97
C GLN A 123 1.86 3.87 -15.26
N LEU A 124 2.71 3.54 -14.29
CA LEU A 124 3.70 2.46 -14.41
C LEU A 124 3.06 1.09 -14.62
N CYS A 125 1.96 0.79 -13.91
CA CYS A 125 1.19 -0.43 -14.13
C CYS A 125 0.62 -0.51 -15.55
N THR A 126 0.11 0.61 -16.09
CA THR A 126 -0.39 0.67 -17.48
C THR A 126 0.74 0.45 -18.49
N GLN A 127 1.89 1.12 -18.30
CA GLN A 127 3.06 0.94 -19.18
C GLN A 127 3.60 -0.49 -19.14
N ALA A 128 3.74 -1.07 -17.94
CA ALA A 128 4.19 -2.45 -17.78
C ALA A 128 3.19 -3.46 -18.38
N ALA A 129 1.88 -3.20 -18.28
CA ALA A 129 0.85 -4.03 -18.92
C ALA A 129 0.95 -3.96 -20.45
N ALA A 130 1.22 -2.78 -21.03
CA ALA A 130 1.43 -2.64 -22.46
C ALA A 130 2.67 -3.41 -22.96
N LEU A 131 3.75 -3.45 -22.16
CA LEU A 131 4.99 -4.16 -22.52
C LEU A 131 4.92 -5.67 -22.30
N PHE A 132 4.24 -6.13 -21.25
CA PHE A 132 4.31 -7.52 -20.80
C PHE A 132 2.99 -8.28 -20.94
N GLY A 133 1.89 -7.61 -21.29
CA GLY A 133 0.54 -8.17 -21.31
C GLY A 133 0.09 -8.67 -19.95
N ASP A 134 -0.66 -9.77 -19.92
CA ASP A 134 -1.17 -10.40 -18.69
C ASP A 134 -0.10 -11.19 -17.90
N ARG A 135 1.15 -11.15 -18.36
CA ARG A 135 2.23 -11.88 -17.71
C ARG A 135 2.46 -11.32 -16.30
N ARG A 136 2.87 -12.21 -15.41
CA ARG A 136 3.35 -11.80 -14.09
C ARG A 136 4.69 -11.10 -14.27
N ALA A 137 4.70 -9.79 -14.12
CA ALA A 137 5.86 -8.97 -14.44
C ALA A 137 6.70 -8.61 -13.23
N LEU A 138 6.11 -8.61 -12.02
CA LEU A 138 6.79 -8.25 -10.79
C LEU A 138 6.48 -9.25 -9.67
N SER A 139 7.50 -9.60 -8.89
CA SER A 139 7.38 -10.55 -7.76
C SER A 139 7.28 -9.82 -6.43
N HIS A 140 6.29 -10.21 -5.63
CA HIS A 140 6.17 -9.83 -4.23
C HIS A 140 6.93 -10.85 -3.37
N GLY A 141 7.63 -10.40 -2.32
CA GLY A 141 8.46 -11.27 -1.47
C GLY A 141 7.70 -12.48 -0.88
N MET A 142 6.49 -12.24 -0.36
CA MET A 142 5.62 -13.32 0.16
C MET A 142 4.62 -13.90 -0.85
N LEU A 143 4.03 -13.06 -1.71
CA LEU A 143 2.95 -13.48 -2.63
C LEU A 143 3.48 -14.04 -3.96
N GLY A 144 4.79 -13.99 -4.21
CA GLY A 144 5.40 -14.45 -5.45
C GLY A 144 5.06 -13.56 -6.66
N PRO A 145 5.23 -14.09 -7.88
CA PRO A 145 5.02 -13.33 -9.12
C PRO A 145 3.53 -12.96 -9.30
N MET A 146 3.28 -11.72 -9.70
CA MET A 146 1.94 -11.14 -9.87
C MET A 146 1.84 -10.31 -11.17
N SER A 147 0.67 -10.33 -11.80
CA SER A 147 0.34 -9.46 -12.94
C SER A 147 0.05 -8.03 -12.48
N MET A 148 -0.03 -7.07 -13.41
CA MET A 148 -0.31 -5.68 -13.07
C MET A 148 -1.69 -5.51 -12.42
N GLN A 149 -2.70 -6.26 -12.88
CA GLN A 149 -4.01 -6.28 -12.24
C GLN A 149 -3.94 -6.81 -10.80
N GLN A 150 -3.16 -7.88 -10.55
CA GLN A 150 -2.98 -8.40 -9.20
C GLN A 150 -2.27 -7.39 -8.28
N TRP A 151 -1.29 -6.64 -8.81
CA TRP A 151 -0.60 -5.59 -8.05
C TRP A 151 -1.52 -4.42 -7.69
N ARG A 152 -2.35 -3.95 -8.63
CA ARG A 152 -3.37 -2.93 -8.35
C ARG A 152 -4.31 -3.38 -7.22
N HIS A 153 -4.83 -4.60 -7.35
CA HIS A 153 -5.75 -5.15 -6.37
C HIS A 153 -5.09 -5.38 -5.00
N PHE A 154 -3.84 -5.86 -4.97
CA PHE A 154 -3.07 -5.97 -3.73
C PHE A 154 -2.93 -4.62 -3.00
N HIS A 155 -2.63 -3.54 -3.72
CA HIS A 155 -2.52 -2.22 -3.11
C HIS A 155 -3.86 -1.72 -2.56
N LEU A 156 -4.97 -2.01 -3.23
CA LEU A 156 -6.31 -1.71 -2.71
C LEU A 156 -6.55 -2.44 -1.38
N VAL A 157 -6.46 -3.77 -1.35
CA VAL A 157 -6.76 -4.54 -0.13
C VAL A 157 -5.80 -4.21 1.03
N HIS A 158 -4.52 -3.97 0.72
CA HIS A 158 -3.51 -3.55 1.69
C HIS A 158 -3.79 -2.15 2.24
N GLY A 159 -4.14 -1.20 1.37
CA GLY A 159 -4.50 0.15 1.77
C GLY A 159 -5.77 0.17 2.62
N LEU A 160 -6.81 -0.59 2.24
CA LEU A 160 -8.05 -0.72 3.01
C LEU A 160 -7.80 -1.33 4.40
N HIS A 161 -6.90 -2.30 4.52
CA HIS A 161 -6.49 -2.83 5.82
C HIS A 161 -5.94 -1.72 6.75
N HIS A 162 -5.05 -0.87 6.23
CA HIS A 162 -4.47 0.23 6.99
C HIS A 162 -5.45 1.38 7.24
N ILE A 163 -6.39 1.64 6.33
CA ILE A 163 -7.48 2.59 6.55
C ILE A 163 -8.35 2.16 7.74
N LYS A 164 -8.65 0.87 7.88
CA LYS A 164 -9.38 0.34 9.06
C LYS A 164 -8.62 0.62 10.37
N GLN A 165 -7.28 0.65 10.35
CA GLN A 165 -6.46 1.02 11.51
C GLN A 165 -6.57 2.53 11.82
N ILE A 166 -6.45 3.38 10.80
CA ILE A 166 -6.60 4.85 10.95
C ILE A 166 -7.98 5.18 11.52
N GLN A 167 -9.04 4.61 10.95
CA GLN A 167 -10.41 4.81 11.44
C GLN A 167 -10.62 4.32 12.88
N ARG A 168 -9.90 3.27 13.30
CA ARG A 168 -9.93 2.83 14.70
C ARG A 168 -9.28 3.85 15.61
N ILE A 169 -8.08 4.33 15.27
CA ILE A 169 -7.39 5.37 16.05
C ILE A 169 -8.29 6.61 16.18
N ARG A 170 -8.88 7.06 15.07
CA ARG A 170 -9.84 8.17 15.05
C ARG A 170 -11.00 8.00 16.02
N ARG A 171 -11.65 6.83 16.02
CA ARG A 171 -12.72 6.50 16.98
C ARG A 171 -12.23 6.49 18.42
N ASP A 172 -11.06 5.91 18.68
CA ASP A 172 -10.50 5.80 20.03
C ASP A 172 -10.16 7.19 20.62
N HIS A 173 -9.85 8.17 19.77
CA HIS A 173 -9.55 9.56 20.17
C HIS A 173 -10.70 10.56 19.92
N ALA A 174 -11.83 10.09 19.38
CA ALA A 174 -13.04 10.86 19.07
C ALA A 174 -12.86 12.05 18.09
N PHE A 175 -12.18 11.84 16.94
CA PHE A 175 -12.10 12.81 15.84
C PHE A 175 -12.12 12.18 14.42
#